data_AF-A0A8D8WXP6-F1
#
_entry.id   AF-A0A8D8WXP6-F1
#
_cell.length_a   1.000
_cell.length_b   1.000
_cell.length_c   1.000
_cell.angle_alpha   90.00
_cell.angle_beta   90.00
_cell.angle_gamma   90.00
#
_symmetry.space_group_name_H-M   'P 1'
#
loop_
_entity.id
_entity.type
_entity.pdbx_description
1 polymer ?
#
loop_
_entity_poly.entity_id
_entity_poly.type
_entity_poly.pdbx_seq_one_letter_code
_entity_poly.pdbx_strand_id
1 'polypeptide(L)'
;MRQPERNRKSKAVQLSNRMGAVFKSHNLTLDTKMRLLRCYVFSVLFYGVESWTLNETISNKLNAFEMWLYRRILKIPWTARITNENVLKRMNKNKEIMNTVKARKLQYTLVT
;
A
#
# COMPACT_ATOMS: atom_id res chain seq x y z
N MET A 1 -20.04 13.99 -8.10
CA MET A 1 -19.80 12.52 -8.08
C MET A 1 -18.74 12.19 -7.03
N ARG A 2 -19.06 11.35 -6.04
CA ARG A 2 -18.15 11.03 -4.93
C ARG A 2 -17.24 9.85 -5.35
N GLN A 3 -16.07 10.21 -5.88
CA GLN A 3 -14.92 9.35 -6.20
C GLN A 3 -14.73 8.19 -5.18
N PRO A 4 -14.99 6.91 -5.55
CA PRO A 4 -14.98 5.76 -4.62
C PRO A 4 -13.60 5.44 -4.04
N GLU A 5 -12.53 5.86 -4.69
CA GLU A 5 -11.14 5.65 -4.29
C GLU A 5 -10.81 6.32 -2.95
N ARG A 6 -11.42 7.48 -2.67
CA ARG A 6 -11.17 8.24 -1.43
C ARG A 6 -11.71 7.50 -0.21
N ASN A 7 -12.88 6.87 -0.34
CA ASN A 7 -13.48 6.06 0.72
C ASN A 7 -12.69 4.78 1.00
N ARG A 8 -12.15 4.13 -0.05
CA ARG A 8 -11.38 2.90 0.10
C ARG A 8 -10.01 3.14 0.72
N LYS A 9 -9.31 4.20 0.29
CA LYS A 9 -8.06 4.62 0.95
C LYS A 9 -8.29 4.90 2.44
N SER A 10 -9.35 5.60 2.80
CA SER A 10 -9.69 5.86 4.21
C SER A 10 -9.91 4.57 5.01
N LYS A 11 -10.64 3.60 4.46
CA LYS A 11 -10.84 2.28 5.08
C LYS A 11 -9.53 1.50 5.24
N ALA A 12 -8.67 1.50 4.23
CA ALA A 12 -7.35 0.87 4.29
C ALA A 12 -6.44 1.50 5.35
N VAL A 13 -6.48 2.84 5.50
CA VAL A 13 -5.75 3.56 6.56
C VAL A 13 -6.29 3.17 7.94
N GLN A 14 -7.60 3.14 8.13
CA GLN A 14 -8.22 2.73 9.40
C GLN A 14 -7.85 1.29 9.77
N LEU A 15 -7.87 0.37 8.81
CA LEU A 15 -7.48 -1.01 9.02
C LEU A 15 -5.99 -1.13 9.38
N SER A 16 -5.12 -0.40 8.70
CA SER A 16 -3.69 -0.31 9.04
C SER A 16 -3.47 0.22 10.46
N ASN A 17 -4.30 1.18 10.90
CA ASN A 17 -4.25 1.70 12.26
C ASN A 17 -4.65 0.66 13.31
N ARG A 18 -5.72 -0.09 13.07
CA ARG A 18 -6.14 -1.21 13.95
C ARG A 18 -5.07 -2.29 14.04
N MET A 19 -4.41 -2.62 12.92
CA MET A 19 -3.30 -3.57 12.87
C MET A 19 -1.96 -2.98 13.36
N GLY A 20 -1.96 -1.75 13.89
CA GLY A 20 -0.74 -1.08 14.35
C GLY A 20 0.04 -1.87 15.40
N ALA A 21 -0.65 -2.58 16.30
CA ALA A 21 -0.01 -3.44 17.30
C ALA A 21 0.74 -4.62 16.65
N VAL A 22 0.14 -5.26 15.64
CA VAL A 22 0.74 -6.37 14.89
C VAL A 22 2.00 -5.91 14.17
N PHE A 23 1.95 -4.76 13.48
CA PHE A 23 3.13 -4.22 12.79
C PHE A 23 4.25 -3.81 13.77
N LYS A 24 3.89 -3.35 14.97
CA LYS A 24 4.84 -2.98 16.02
C LYS A 24 5.40 -4.15 16.83
N SER A 25 4.81 -5.34 16.79
CA SER A 25 5.33 -6.51 17.51
C SER A 25 6.75 -6.89 17.06
N HIS A 26 7.61 -7.33 18.00
CA HIS A 26 8.94 -7.87 17.65
C HIS A 26 8.92 -9.36 17.31
N ASN A 27 7.90 -10.08 17.79
CA ASN A 27 7.78 -11.53 17.64
C ASN A 27 7.44 -11.98 16.21
N LEU A 28 7.05 -11.06 15.32
CA LEU A 28 6.68 -11.35 13.94
C LEU A 28 7.79 -10.94 12.97
N THR A 29 8.14 -11.88 12.09
CA THR A 29 9.07 -11.64 10.98
C THR A 29 8.51 -10.61 9.99
N LEU A 30 9.40 -9.89 9.30
CA LEU A 30 9.01 -8.90 8.28
C LEU A 30 8.15 -9.53 7.17
N ASP A 31 8.48 -10.76 6.76
CA ASP A 31 7.70 -11.49 5.74
C ASP A 31 6.26 -11.74 6.19
N THR A 32 6.06 -12.18 7.44
CA THR A 32 4.72 -12.43 7.99
C THR A 32 3.89 -11.15 8.04
N LYS A 33 4.49 -10.05 8.50
CA LYS A 33 3.84 -8.72 8.50
C LYS A 33 3.46 -8.27 7.10
N MET A 34 4.31 -8.56 6.12
CA MET A 34 4.06 -8.23 4.71
C MET A 34 2.92 -9.06 4.14
N ARG A 35 2.87 -10.37 4.42
CA ARG A 35 1.75 -11.24 4.03
C ARG A 35 0.43 -10.72 4.58
N LEU A 36 0.37 -10.39 5.87
CA LEU A 36 -0.81 -9.80 6.50
C LEU A 36 -1.23 -8.48 5.84
N LEU A 37 -0.26 -7.62 5.55
CA LEU A 37 -0.53 -6.34 4.90
C LEU A 37 -1.14 -6.54 3.49
N ARG A 38 -0.61 -7.48 2.72
CA ARG A 38 -1.17 -7.83 1.40
C ARG A 38 -2.58 -8.40 1.52
N CYS A 39 -2.80 -9.35 2.43
CA CYS A 39 -4.10 -10.01 2.61
C CYS A 39 -5.19 -9.03 3.04
N TYR A 40 -4.90 -8.11 3.97
CA TYR A 40 -5.91 -7.24 4.57
C TYR A 40 -5.95 -5.85 3.95
N VAL A 41 -4.82 -5.14 3.93
CA VAL A 41 -4.78 -3.72 3.52
C VAL A 41 -4.84 -3.60 2.01
N PHE A 42 -4.03 -4.38 1.29
CA PHE A 42 -4.01 -4.31 -0.18
C PHE A 42 -5.29 -4.87 -0.80
N SER A 43 -5.88 -5.93 -0.23
CA SER A 43 -7.22 -6.41 -0.62
C SER A 43 -8.26 -5.29 -0.60
N VAL A 44 -8.37 -4.57 0.52
CA VAL A 44 -9.34 -3.46 0.66
C VAL A 44 -9.02 -2.28 -0.26
N LEU A 45 -7.73 -2.00 -0.47
CA LEU A 45 -7.27 -0.93 -1.34
C LEU A 45 -7.58 -1.21 -2.81
N PHE A 46 -7.32 -2.43 -3.28
CA PHE A 46 -7.50 -2.81 -4.68
C PHE A 46 -8.94 -3.21 -5.02
N TYR A 47 -9.82 -3.31 -4.04
CA TYR A 47 -11.23 -3.58 -4.29
C TYR A 47 -11.83 -2.47 -5.16
N GLY A 48 -12.20 -2.82 -6.39
CA GLY A 48 -12.76 -1.89 -7.37
C GLY A 48 -11.73 -0.95 -7.99
N VAL A 49 -10.44 -1.32 -8.04
CA VAL A 49 -9.40 -0.50 -8.71
C VAL A 49 -9.64 -0.35 -10.21
N GLU A 50 -10.36 -1.30 -10.82
CA GLU A 50 -10.73 -1.29 -12.24
C GLU A 50 -11.64 -0.11 -12.59
N SER A 51 -12.47 0.36 -11.66
CA SER A 51 -13.34 1.52 -11.88
C SER A 51 -12.66 2.85 -11.59
N TRP A 52 -11.41 2.85 -11.10
CA TRP A 52 -10.69 4.08 -10.82
C TRP A 52 -10.08 4.64 -12.10
N THR A 53 -10.21 5.94 -12.30
CA THR A 53 -9.46 6.65 -13.34
C THR A 53 -8.00 6.79 -12.89
N LEU A 54 -7.06 6.19 -13.60
CA LEU A 54 -5.64 6.33 -13.29
C LEU A 54 -5.17 7.72 -13.68
N ASN A 55 -5.08 8.60 -12.69
CA ASN A 55 -4.49 9.91 -12.83
C ASN A 55 -3.16 9.98 -12.08
N GLU A 56 -2.27 10.88 -12.48
CA GLU A 56 -0.95 11.05 -11.87
C GLU A 56 -1.05 11.38 -10.37
N THR A 57 -2.06 12.16 -9.99
CA THR A 57 -2.36 12.46 -8.59
C THR A 57 -2.74 11.23 -7.77
N ILE A 58 -3.48 10.27 -8.35
CA ILE A 58 -3.82 9.01 -7.66
C ILE A 58 -2.58 8.12 -7.58
N SER A 59 -1.79 8.07 -8.64
CA SER A 59 -0.51 7.34 -8.67
C SER A 59 0.44 7.80 -7.56
N ASN A 60 0.63 9.12 -7.42
CA ASN A 60 1.45 9.70 -6.38
C ASN A 60 0.88 9.43 -4.98
N LYS A 61 -0.44 9.48 -4.80
CA LYS A 61 -1.10 9.14 -3.54
C LYS A 61 -0.93 7.66 -3.15
N LEU A 62 -0.91 6.75 -4.12
CA LEU A 62 -0.70 5.32 -3.90
C LEU A 62 0.76 5.03 -3.55
N ASN A 63 1.71 5.63 -4.28
CA ASN A 63 3.14 5.53 -3.97
C ASN A 63 3.45 6.05 -2.56
N ALA A 64 2.91 7.21 -2.19
CA ALA A 64 3.07 7.75 -0.83
C ALA A 64 2.44 6.85 0.24
N PHE A 65 1.28 6.26 -0.05
CA PHE A 65 0.61 5.33 0.86
C PHE A 65 1.42 4.06 1.08
N GLU A 66 2.00 3.49 0.03
CA GLU A 66 2.91 2.34 0.10
C GLU A 66 4.11 2.64 1.01
N MET A 67 4.75 3.79 0.79
CA MET A 67 5.89 4.24 1.58
C MET A 67 5.56 4.47 3.06
N TRP A 68 4.35 4.95 3.34
CA TRP A 68 3.87 5.12 4.71
C TRP A 68 3.70 3.77 5.42
N LEU A 69 3.15 2.77 4.73
CA LEU A 69 2.99 1.41 5.26
C LEU A 69 4.33 0.74 5.55
N TYR A 70 5.32 0.83 4.65
CA TYR A 70 6.65 0.24 4.86
C TYR A 70 7.40 0.89 6.01
N ARG A 71 7.34 2.22 6.14
CA ARG A 71 7.91 2.91 7.31
C ARG A 71 7.30 2.43 8.62
N ARG A 72 6.00 2.12 8.63
CA ARG A 72 5.29 1.61 9.80
C ARG A 72 5.72 0.19 10.18
N ILE A 73 5.91 -0.70 9.20
CA ILE A 73 6.42 -2.06 9.41
C ILE A 73 7.86 -2.02 9.94
N LEU A 74 8.70 -1.16 9.35
CA LEU A 74 10.10 -0.97 9.76
C LEU A 74 10.27 -0.12 11.01
N LYS A 75 9.17 0.40 11.59
CA LYS A 75 9.16 1.30 12.76
C LYS A 75 10.07 2.53 12.58
N ILE A 76 10.22 3.01 11.35
CA ILE A 76 11.06 4.18 11.07
C ILE A 76 10.32 5.42 11.58
N PRO A 77 10.89 6.18 12.54
CA PRO A 77 10.29 7.42 12.98
C PRO A 77 10.36 8.45 11.86
N TRP A 78 9.37 9.34 11.82
CA TRP A 78 9.31 10.41 10.80
C TRP A 78 10.52 11.37 10.91
N THR A 79 11.13 11.49 12.08
CA THR A 79 12.32 12.33 12.35
C THR A 79 13.60 11.80 11.71
N ALA A 80 13.68 10.51 11.37
CA ALA A 80 14.90 9.91 10.84
C ALA A 80 15.25 10.37 9.40
N ARG A 81 14.38 11.15 8.73
CA ARG A 81 14.60 11.73 7.38
C ARG A 81 15.15 10.74 6.34
N ILE A 82 14.71 9.47 6.44
CA ILE A 82 15.19 8.39 5.56
C ILE A 82 14.54 8.50 4.18
N THR A 83 15.35 8.42 3.13
CA THR A 83 14.90 8.43 1.74
C THR A 83 14.02 7.22 1.40
N ASN A 84 13.08 7.38 0.47
CA ASN A 84 12.18 6.28 0.06
C ASN A 84 12.96 5.08 -0.51
N GLU A 85 14.06 5.33 -1.21
CA GLU A 85 14.94 4.29 -1.74
C GLU A 85 15.55 3.44 -0.64
N ASN A 86 16.01 4.05 0.46
CA ASN A 86 16.59 3.32 1.57
C ASN A 86 15.53 2.51 2.33
N VAL A 87 14.28 3.01 2.39
CA VAL A 87 13.15 2.23 2.92
C VAL A 87 12.92 0.97 2.09
N LEU A 88 12.93 1.08 0.76
CA LEU A 88 12.79 -0.05 -0.16
C LEU A 88 13.95 -1.05 -0.05
N LYS A 89 15.20 -0.55 0.06
CA LYS A 89 16.39 -1.39 0.29
C LYS A 89 16.27 -2.20 1.59
N ARG A 90 15.81 -1.59 2.68
CA ARG A 90 15.58 -2.29 3.97
C ARG A 90 14.45 -3.32 3.90
N MET A 91 13.41 -3.06 3.10
CA MET A 91 12.36 -4.04 2.82
C MET A 91 12.83 -5.15 1.87
N ASN A 92 13.98 -4.98 1.22
CA ASN A 92 14.48 -5.82 0.12
C ASN A 92 13.43 -6.03 -0.99
N LYS A 93 12.71 -4.95 -1.35
CA LYS A 93 11.57 -5.00 -2.27
C LYS A 93 11.45 -3.74 -3.13
N ASN A 94 10.78 -3.89 -4.28
CA ASN A 94 10.38 -2.79 -5.15
C ASN A 94 8.92 -2.38 -4.88
N LYS A 95 8.47 -1.27 -5.47
CA LYS A 95 7.08 -0.80 -5.38
C LYS A 95 6.14 -1.85 -6.00
N GLU A 96 5.19 -2.34 -5.22
CA GLU A 96 4.24 -3.39 -5.60
C GLU A 96 2.91 -2.80 -6.05
N ILE A 97 2.44 -1.73 -5.40
CA ILE A 97 1.06 -1.25 -5.57
C ILE A 97 0.79 -0.83 -7.01
N MET A 98 1.65 0.02 -7.58
CA MET A 98 1.49 0.54 -8.94
C MET A 98 1.54 -0.57 -9.98
N ASN A 99 2.43 -1.54 -9.81
CA ASN A 99 2.59 -2.65 -10.74
C ASN A 99 1.34 -3.53 -10.75
N THR A 100 0.77 -3.82 -9.57
CA THR A 100 -0.50 -4.55 -9.46
C THR A 100 -1.66 -3.81 -10.12
N VAL A 101 -1.77 -2.49 -9.92
CA VAL A 101 -2.81 -1.68 -10.56
C VAL A 101 -2.70 -1.71 -12.08
N LYS A 102 -1.50 -1.51 -12.62
CA LYS A 102 -1.25 -1.56 -14.07
C LYS A 102 -1.58 -2.93 -14.65
N ALA A 103 -1.14 -4.00 -14.00
CA ALA A 103 -1.42 -5.37 -14.43
C ALA A 103 -2.93 -5.66 -14.50
N ARG A 104 -3.70 -5.27 -13.46
CA ARG A 104 -5.15 -5.46 -13.43
C ARG A 104 -5.88 -4.66 -14.50
N LYS A 105 -5.43 -3.43 -14.76
CA LYS A 105 -6.00 -2.60 -15.84
C LYS A 105 -5.73 -3.20 -17.23
N LEU A 106 -4.51 -3.67 -17.48
CA LEU A 106 -4.16 -4.34 -18.73
C LEU A 106 -5.01 -5.60 -18.96
N GLN A 107 -5.22 -6.40 -17.91
CA GLN A 107 -6.06 -7.60 -18.00
C GLN A 107 -7.50 -7.27 -18.40
N TYR A 108 -8.09 -6.19 -17.87
CA TYR A 108 -9.43 -5.77 -18.25
C TYR A 108 -9.49 -5.31 -19.71
N THR A 109 -8.51 -4.52 -20.18
CA THR A 109 -8.48 -4.03 -21.56
C THR A 109 -8.26 -5.13 -22.59
N LEU A 110 -7.58 -6.22 -22.25
CA LEU A 110 -7.29 -7.34 -23.17
C LEU A 110 -8.43 -8.38 -23.27
N VAL A 111 -9.43 -8.30 -22.39
CA VAL A 111 -10.57 -9.24 -22.33
C VAL A 111 -11.87 -8.62 -22.87
N THR A 112 -11.84 -7.33 -23.22
CA THR A 112 -12.96 -6.62 -23.88
C THR A 112 -12.67 -6.47 -25.36
#